data_AF-A0A955XJ85-F1
#
_entry.id   AF-A0A955XJ85-F1
#
_cell.length_a   1.000
_cell.length_b   1.000
_cell.length_c   1.000
_cell.angle_alpha   90.00
_cell.angle_beta   90.00
_cell.angle_gamma   90.00
#
_symmetry.space_group_name_H-M   'P 1'
#
loop_
_entity.id
_entity.type
_entity.pdbx_description
1 polymer ?
#
loop_
_entity_poly.entity_id
_entity_poly.type
_entity_poly.pdbx_seq_one_letter_code
_entity_poly.pdbx_strand_id
1 'polypeptide(L)' 'MQRTMKVFVIPPDRAPGGPPEPARQVVVEARTTDGLREAARAKLTGEGFRVRSLSFGPKGLVAYVEPER' A
#
# COMPACT_ATOMS: atom_id res chain seq x y z
N MET A 1 0.92 -17.70 -3.25
CA MET A 1 0.92 -17.24 -1.86
C MET A 1 0.07 -15.98 -1.76
N GLN A 2 -0.64 -15.84 -0.64
CA GLN A 2 -1.55 -14.73 -0.36
C GLN A 2 -1.08 -13.97 0.89
N ARG A 3 -1.14 -12.64 0.85
CA ARG A 3 -0.81 -11.77 1.99
C ARG A 3 -1.77 -10.59 2.08
N THR A 4 -2.10 -10.20 3.31
CA THR A 4 -2.80 -8.95 3.58
C THR A 4 -1.81 -7.78 3.44
N MET A 5 -2.24 -6.73 2.77
CA MET A 5 -1.59 -5.44 2.65
C MET A 5 -2.42 -4.38 3.38
N LYS A 6 -1.78 -3.63 4.29
CA LYS A 6 -2.35 -2.44 4.92
C LYS A 6 -1.96 -1.21 4.11
N VAL A 7 -2.94 -0.44 3.66
CA VAL A 7 -2.74 0.74 2.82
C VAL A 7 -3.06 1.98 3.63
N PHE A 8 -2.07 2.86 3.77
CA PHE A 8 -2.19 4.17 4.41
C PHE A 8 -2.12 5.25 3.33
N VAL A 9 -3.16 6.08 3.23
CA VAL A 9 -3.21 7.18 2.27
C VAL A 9 -2.66 8.44 2.93
N ILE A 10 -1.73 9.10 2.26
CA ILE A 10 -1.15 10.40 2.59
C ILE A 10 -1.97 11.44 1.81
N PRO A 11 -2.82 12.24 2.47
CA PRO A 11 -3.59 13.28 1.79
C PRO A 11 -2.66 14.40 1.28
N PRO A 12 -2.92 14.97 0.09
CA PRO A 12 -2.07 16.03 -0.47
C PRO A 12 -2.02 17.30 0.40
N ASP A 13 -3.10 17.59 1.13
CA ASP A 13 -3.28 18.84 1.88
C ASP A 13 -3.07 18.67 3.40
N ARG A 14 -2.59 17.51 3.86
CA ARG A 14 -2.38 17.25 5.30
C ARG A 14 -0.95 17.56 5.72
N ALA A 15 -0.80 18.35 6.78
CA ALA A 15 0.49 18.61 7.41
C ALA A 15 1.18 17.29 7.86
N PRO A 16 2.51 17.17 7.69
CA PRO A 16 3.25 15.99 8.14
C PRO A 16 3.05 15.79 9.65
N GLY A 17 2.57 14.62 10.07
CA GLY A 17 2.45 14.24 11.49
C GLY A 17 1.03 13.98 12.01
N GLY A 18 -0.02 14.24 11.22
CA GLY A 18 -1.37 13.79 11.58
C GLY A 18 -1.49 12.25 11.52
N PRO A 19 -2.28 11.61 12.39
CA PRO A 19 -2.48 10.15 12.32
C PRO A 19 -3.01 9.80 10.92
N PRO A 20 -2.45 8.79 10.23
CA PRO A 20 -2.95 8.41 8.92
C PRO A 20 -4.40 7.95 9.05
N GLU A 21 -5.19 8.14 7.99
CA GLU A 21 -6.54 7.59 7.94
C GLU A 21 -6.50 6.06 8.14
N PRO A 22 -7.55 5.46 8.76
CA PRO A 22 -7.54 4.04 9.08
C PRO A 22 -7.20 3.21 7.85
N ALA A 23 -6.17 2.36 8.01
CA ALA A 23 -5.63 1.63 6.88
C ALA A 23 -6.67 0.71 6.24
N ARG A 24 -6.89 0.89 4.94
CA ARG A 24 -7.63 -0.07 4.13
C ARG A 24 -6.81 -1.36 4.08
N GLN A 25 -7.46 -2.49 4.36
CA GLN A 25 -6.84 -3.80 4.20
C GLN A 25 -7.21 -4.39 2.85
N VAL A 26 -6.20 -4.89 2.16
CA VAL A 26 -6.30 -5.42 0.80
C VAL A 26 -5.57 -6.74 0.74
N VAL A 27 -6.08 -7.70 -0.02
CA VAL A 27 -5.37 -8.95 -0.25
C VAL A 27 -4.58 -8.87 -1.56
N VAL A 28 -3.33 -9.34 -1.53
CA VAL A 28 -2.48 -9.49 -2.70
C VAL A 28 -1.95 -10.92 -2.81
N GLU A 29 -1.84 -11.39 -4.05
CA GLU A 29 -1.46 -12.75 -4.37
C GLU A 29 -0.35 -12.78 -5.42
N ALA A 30 0.65 -13.64 -5.20
CA ALA A 30 1.71 -13.90 -6.16
C ALA A 30 2.37 -15.25 -5.90
N ARG A 31 3.24 -15.71 -6.80
CA ARG A 31 3.98 -16.98 -6.62
C ARG A 31 5.20 -16.85 -5.71
N THR A 32 5.75 -15.64 -5.58
CA THR A 32 6.98 -15.35 -4.84
C THR A 32 6.83 -14.09 -3.98
N THR A 33 7.74 -13.89 -3.03
CA THR A 33 7.80 -12.67 -2.20
C THR A 33 8.01 -11.41 -3.04
N ASP A 34 8.92 -11.45 -4.02
CA ASP A 34 9.11 -10.31 -4.91
C ASP A 34 7.88 -10.09 -5.80
N GLY A 35 7.24 -11.18 -6.25
CA GLY A 35 5.97 -11.10 -6.96
C GLY A 35 4.87 -10.43 -6.14
N LEU A 36 4.85 -10.58 -4.81
CA LEU A 36 3.89 -9.88 -3.95
C LEU A 36 4.11 -8.36 -3.96
N ARG A 37 5.38 -7.90 -4.03
CA ARG A 37 5.69 -6.47 -4.13
C ARG A 37 5.22 -5.90 -5.46
N GLU A 38 5.51 -6.59 -6.55
CA GLU A 38 5.08 -6.17 -7.89
C GLU A 38 3.54 -6.17 -8.01
N ALA A 39 2.88 -7.23 -7.55
CA ALA A 39 1.43 -7.31 -7.51
C ALA A 39 0.79 -6.20 -6.66
N ALA A 40 1.39 -5.89 -5.50
CA ALA A 40 0.92 -4.80 -4.64
C ALA A 40 1.07 -3.43 -5.32
N ARG A 41 2.21 -3.15 -5.97
CA ARG A 41 2.41 -1.90 -6.73
C ARG A 41 1.39 -1.76 -7.85
N ALA A 42 1.26 -2.80 -8.69
CA ALA A 42 0.32 -2.80 -9.80
C ALA A 42 -1.12 -2.57 -9.34
N LYS A 43 -1.52 -3.21 -8.23
CA LYS A 43 -2.84 -3.03 -7.63
C LYS A 43 -3.09 -1.60 -7.17
N LEU A 44 -2.14 -0.99 -6.47
CA LEU A 44 -2.28 0.37 -5.95
C LEU A 44 -2.31 1.40 -7.09
N THR A 45 -1.43 1.25 -8.09
CA THR A 45 -1.45 2.12 -9.28
C THR A 45 -2.75 1.97 -10.06
N GLY A 46 -3.26 0.75 -10.24
CA GLY A 46 -4.57 0.53 -10.88
C GLY A 46 -5.76 1.10 -10.10
N GLU A 47 -5.57 1.42 -8.81
CA GLU A 47 -6.55 2.10 -7.96
C GLU A 47 -6.39 3.64 -7.95
N GLY A 48 -5.52 4.19 -8.81
CA GLY A 48 -5.26 5.63 -8.90
C GLY A 48 -4.38 6.16 -7.78
N PHE A 49 -3.49 5.32 -7.23
CA PHE A 49 -2.56 5.71 -6.19
C PHE A 49 -1.11 5.68 -6.65
N ARG A 50 -0.37 6.73 -6.29
CA ARG A 50 1.09 6.76 -6.35
C ARG A 50 1.68 6.12 -5.11
N VAL A 51 2.47 5.06 -5.29
CA VAL A 51 3.15 4.36 -4.18
C VAL A 51 4.37 5.14 -3.69
N ARG A 52 4.36 5.57 -2.42
CA ARG A 52 5.49 6.26 -1.77
C ARG A 52 6.43 5.31 -1.06
N SER A 53 5.88 4.30 -0.40
CA SER A 53 6.65 3.27 0.29
C SER A 53 5.87 1.96 0.32
N LEU A 54 6.59 0.85 0.16
CA LEU A 54 6.04 -0.50 0.21
C LEU A 54 7.04 -1.42 0.91
N SER A 55 6.64 -2.02 2.03
CA SER A 55 7.50 -2.88 2.83
C SER A 55 6.76 -4.12 3.36
N PHE A 56 7.52 -5.12 3.78
CA PHE A 56 7.01 -6.25 4.53
C PHE A 56 7.06 -5.93 6.02
N GLY A 57 5.92 -6.00 6.68
CA GLY A 57 5.79 -5.96 8.13
C GLY A 57 5.46 -7.33 8.71
N PRO A 58 5.38 -7.46 10.05
CA PRO A 58 5.12 -8.73 10.73
C PRO A 58 3.79 -9.40 10.36
N LYS A 59 2.80 -8.62 9.89
CA LYS A 59 1.44 -9.09 9.57
C LYS A 59 1.12 -9.09 8.06
N GLY A 60 2.11 -8.92 7.18
CA GLY A 60 1.92 -8.81 5.74
C GLY A 60 2.58 -7.58 5.15
N LEU A 61 2.02 -7.03 4.07
CA LEU A 61 2.58 -5.83 3.43
C LEU A 61 2.04 -4.55 4.09
N VAL A 62 2.84 -3.50 4.05
CA VAL A 62 2.45 -2.15 4.43
C VAL A 62 2.79 -1.22 3.29
N ALA A 63 1.79 -0.46 2.83
CA ALA A 63 1.94 0.51 1.76
C ALA A 63 1.54 1.90 2.26
N TYR A 64 2.35 2.90 1.90
CA TYR A 64 2.01 4.31 2.01
C TYR A 64 1.84 4.86 0.60
N VAL A 65 0.70 5.50 0.35
CA VAL A 65 0.33 5.97 -0.98
C VAL A 65 -0.18 7.40 -0.96
N GLU A 66 -0.09 8.08 -2.09
CA GLU A 66 -0.72 9.36 -2.35
C GLU A 66 -1.78 9.16 -3.45
N PRO A 67 -2.93 9.85 -3.42
CA PRO A 67 -3.83 9.89 -4.57
C PRO A 67 -3.08 10.43 -5.80
N GLU A 68 -3.23 9.79 -6.95
CA GLU A 68 -2.83 10.40 -8.22
C GLU A 68 -3.69 11.64 -8.45
N ARG A 69 -3.04 12.73 -8.88
CA ARG A 69 -3.69 14.01 -9.18
C ARG A 69 -4.28 14.00 -10.58
#